data_AF-A0A832QV51-F1
#
_entry.id   AF-A0A832QV51-F1
#
_cell.length_a   1.000
_cell.length_b   1.000
_cell.length_c   1.000
_cell.angle_alpha   90.00
_cell.angle_beta   90.00
_cell.angle_gamma   90.00
#
_symmetry.space_group_name_H-M   'P 1'
#
loop_
_entity.id
_entity.type
_entity.pdbx_description
1 polymer ?
#
loop_
_entity_poly.entity_id
_entity_poly.type
_entity_poly.pdbx_seq_one_letter_code
_entity_poly.pdbx_strand_id
1 'polypeptide(L)' 'DPDWIFTIDRNAAVGNTEVAPLAERLAADERVTATSAWQEGRVIHLDSKIWYLMTGGIDGMTASAEAAAAAFAQAQ' A
#
# COMPACT_ATOMS: atom_id res chain seq x y z
N ASP A 1 7.00 -15.50 -3.10
CA ASP A 1 7.40 -14.51 -4.10
C ASP A 1 6.14 -14.02 -4.81
N PRO A 2 5.63 -12.83 -4.49
CA PRO A 2 4.44 -12.27 -5.10
C PRO A 2 4.75 -11.52 -6.41
N ASP A 3 3.78 -11.47 -7.32
CA ASP A 3 3.84 -10.61 -8.51
C ASP A 3 3.55 -9.13 -8.19
N TRP A 4 2.75 -8.89 -7.14
CA TRP A 4 2.36 -7.55 -6.69
C TRP A 4 2.32 -7.47 -5.16
N ILE A 5 2.66 -6.31 -4.61
CA ILE A 5 2.54 -6.00 -3.18
C ILE A 5 1.59 -4.82 -3.01
N PHE A 6 0.48 -5.03 -2.30
CA PHE A 6 -0.43 -3.98 -1.84
C PHE A 6 -0.23 -3.75 -0.35
N THR A 7 -0.11 -2.49 0.04
CA THR A 7 0.27 -2.13 1.41
C THR A 7 -0.70 -1.15 2.03
N ILE A 8 -0.94 -1.33 3.33
CA ILE A 8 -1.76 -0.46 4.17
C ILE A 8 -0.92 -0.10 5.39
N ASP A 9 -0.65 1.19 5.60
CA ASP A 9 0.11 1.67 6.76
C ASP A 9 -0.85 2.08 7.89
N ARG A 10 -1.02 1.16 8.85
CA ARG A 10 -1.80 1.44 10.07
C ARG A 10 -1.32 2.70 10.78
N ASN A 11 0.00 2.89 10.91
CA ASN A 11 0.54 3.99 11.71
C ASN A 11 0.18 5.32 11.07
N ALA A 12 0.32 5.42 9.74
CA ALA A 12 -0.17 6.57 8.99
C ALA A 12 -1.69 6.77 9.15
N ALA A 13 -2.48 5.69 9.12
CA ALA A 13 -3.93 5.77 9.27
C ALA A 13 -4.35 6.37 10.62
N VAL A 14 -3.73 5.92 11.73
CA VAL A 14 -4.04 6.40 13.09
C VAL A 14 -3.26 7.66 13.51
N GLY A 15 -2.43 8.22 12.62
CA GLY A 15 -1.62 9.40 12.91
C GLY A 15 -0.43 9.15 13.86
N ASN A 16 0.04 7.91 13.96
CA ASN A 16 1.22 7.57 14.74
C ASN A 16 2.49 7.89 13.94
N THR A 17 3.20 8.93 14.36
CA THR A 17 4.45 9.40 13.72
C THR A 17 5.72 8.88 14.38
N GLU A 18 5.62 8.08 15.46
CA GLU A 18 6.80 7.51 16.14
C GLU A 18 7.42 6.34 15.35
N VAL A 19 6.65 5.75 14.44
CA VAL A 19 7.10 4.67 13.57
C VAL A 19 7.49 5.25 12.22
N ALA A 20 8.65 4.83 11.70
CA ALA A 20 9.10 5.22 10.37
C ALA A 20 8.04 4.88 9.29
N PRO A 21 7.95 5.67 8.21
CA PRO A 21 7.02 5.42 7.12
C PRO A 21 7.11 3.98 6.60
N LEU A 22 5.98 3.37 6.26
CA LEU A 22 5.97 1.98 5.77
C LEU A 22 6.91 1.75 4.60
N ALA A 23 7.02 2.69 3.65
CA ALA A 23 7.92 2.58 2.50
C ALA A 23 9.39 2.39 2.92
N GLU A 24 9.87 3.12 3.92
CA GLU A 24 11.24 3.00 4.44
C GLU A 24 11.46 1.64 5.11
N ARG A 25 10.47 1.19 5.88
CA ARG A 25 10.52 -0.10 6.57
C ARG A 25 10.54 -1.27 5.59
N LEU A 26 9.78 -1.19 4.49
CA LEU A 26 9.80 -2.18 3.42
C LEU A 26 11.13 -2.18 2.67
N ALA A 27 11.67 -1.01 2.37
CA ALA A 27 12.98 -0.88 1.71
C ALA A 27 14.13 -1.44 2.56
N ALA A 28 13.98 -1.49 3.89
CA ALA A 28 14.96 -2.07 4.80
C ALA A 28 14.81 -3.59 5.02
N ASP A 29 13.75 -4.23 4.52
CA ASP A 29 13.51 -5.67 4.71
C ASP A 29 13.94 -6.48 3.48
N GLU A 30 15.05 -7.19 3.58
CA GLU A 30 15.58 -8.02 2.49
C GLU A 30 14.59 -9.07 1.97
N ARG A 31 13.68 -9.55 2.81
CA ARG A 31 12.66 -10.52 2.39
C ARG A 31 11.61 -9.89 1.48
N VAL A 32 11.41 -8.58 1.60
CA VAL A 32 10.54 -7.78 0.72
C VAL A 32 11.31 -7.38 -0.53
N THR A 33 12.51 -6.84 -0.38
CA THR A 33 13.29 -6.33 -1.52
C THR A 33 13.80 -7.43 -2.45
N ALA A 34 13.89 -8.67 -1.97
CA ALA A 34 14.20 -9.85 -2.79
C ALA A 34 13.01 -10.36 -3.63
N THR A 35 11.79 -9.84 -3.46
CA THR A 35 10.63 -10.28 -4.24
C THR A 35 10.62 -9.72 -5.65
N SER A 36 10.05 -10.48 -6.60
CA SER A 36 9.83 -9.99 -7.97
C SER A 36 8.97 -8.73 -7.98
N ALA A 37 7.91 -8.67 -7.18
CA ALA A 37 7.08 -7.48 -7.05
C ALA A 37 7.88 -6.22 -6.71
N TRP A 38 8.81 -6.29 -5.76
CA TRP A 38 9.63 -5.13 -5.38
C TRP A 38 10.60 -4.74 -6.49
N GLN A 39 11.30 -5.72 -7.07
CA GLN A 39 12.30 -5.49 -8.11
C GLN A 39 11.69 -4.90 -9.39
N GLU A 40 10.45 -5.27 -9.70
CA GLU A 40 9.71 -4.79 -10.87
C GLU A 40 8.89 -3.51 -10.57
N GLY A 41 9.03 -2.92 -9.37
CA GLY A 41 8.32 -1.70 -8.99
C GLY A 41 6.81 -1.87 -8.78
N ARG A 42 6.34 -3.12 -8.61
CA ARG A 42 4.93 -3.51 -8.43
C ARG A 42 4.49 -3.44 -6.98
N VAL A 43 4.72 -2.29 -6.37
CA VAL A 43 4.35 -2.00 -4.98
C VAL A 43 3.36 -0.85 -4.97
N ILE A 44 2.13 -1.10 -4.51
CA ILE A 44 1.05 -0.13 -4.43
C ILE A 44 0.77 0.20 -2.97
N HIS A 45 0.89 1.47 -2.62
CA HIS A 45 0.50 2.01 -1.32
C HIS A 45 -0.96 2.47 -1.38
N LEU A 46 -1.84 1.77 -0.65
CA LEU A 46 -3.26 2.09 -0.59
C LEU A 46 -3.53 3.24 0.39
N ASP A 47 -4.63 3.97 0.17
CA ASP A 47 -5.09 4.99 1.12
C ASP A 47 -5.36 4.32 2.48
N SER A 48 -4.46 4.56 3.43
CA SER A 48 -4.50 3.81 4.67
C SER A 48 -5.65 4.24 5.57
N LYS A 49 -6.17 5.47 5.44
CA LYS A 49 -7.34 5.90 6.23
C LYS A 49 -8.59 5.21 5.75
N ILE A 50 -8.78 5.14 4.43
CA ILE A 50 -9.95 4.47 3.85
C ILE A 50 -9.88 2.98 4.19
N TRP A 51 -8.75 2.32 3.93
CA TRP A 51 -8.63 0.87 4.10
C TRP A 51 -8.55 0.40 5.56
N TYR A 52 -8.00 1.21 6.48
CA TYR A 52 -7.82 0.81 7.88
C TYR A 52 -8.92 1.34 8.83
N LEU A 53 -9.41 2.57 8.61
CA LEU A 53 -10.36 3.22 9.53
C LEU A 53 -11.77 3.31 8.98
N MET A 54 -11.93 3.55 7.68
CA MET A 54 -13.24 3.72 7.07
C MET A 54 -13.78 2.36 6.62
N THR A 55 -14.51 1.69 7.51
CA THR A 55 -15.23 0.49 7.13
C THR A 55 -16.30 0.79 6.07
N GLY A 56 -16.08 0.31 4.84
CA GLY A 56 -17.12 -0.20 3.94
C GLY A 56 -18.22 0.75 3.44
N GLY A 57 -18.08 2.07 3.55
CA GLY A 57 -18.99 3.01 2.87
C GLY A 57 -18.81 2.93 1.34
N ILE A 58 -19.91 3.06 0.58
CA ILE A 58 -19.88 2.90 -0.89
C ILE A 58 -18.89 3.87 -1.56
N ASP A 59 -18.77 5.10 -1.04
CA ASP A 59 -17.82 6.09 -1.55
C ASP A 59 -16.37 5.68 -1.28
N GLY A 60 -16.08 5.20 -0.06
CA GLY A 60 -14.75 4.73 0.30
C GLY A 60 -14.34 3.48 -0.49
N MET A 61 -15.27 2.55 -0.71
CA MET A 61 -15.03 1.37 -1.54
C MET A 61 -14.80 1.74 -3.00
N THR A 62 -15.59 2.68 -3.54
CA THR A 62 -15.45 3.15 -4.93
C THR A 62 -14.10 3.86 -5.12
N ALA A 63 -13.78 4.83 -4.25
CA ALA A 63 -12.50 5.54 -4.30
C ALA A 63 -11.30 4.59 -4.16
N SER A 64 -11.41 3.57 -3.29
CA SER A 64 -10.37 2.55 -3.13
C SER A 64 -10.15 1.73 -4.40
N ALA A 65 -11.24 1.29 -5.05
CA ALA A 65 -11.18 0.51 -6.27
C ALA A 65 -10.58 1.33 -7.43
N GLU A 66 -11.01 2.58 -7.58
CA GLU A 66 -10.49 3.50 -8.60
C GLU A 66 -9.01 3.80 -8.39
N ALA A 67 -8.59 4.10 -7.17
CA ALA A 67 -7.19 4.37 -6.85
C ALA A 67 -6.30 3.14 -7.09
N ALA A 68 -6.75 1.95 -6.68
CA ALA A 68 -6.01 0.70 -6.92
C ALA A 68 -5.90 0.39 -8.42
N ALA A 69 -6.98 0.55 -9.19
CA ALA A 69 -6.97 0.34 -10.64
C ALA A 69 -6.04 1.33 -11.35
N ALA A 70 -6.06 2.61 -10.96
CA ALA A 70 -5.18 3.63 -11.52
C ALA A 70 -3.71 3.38 -11.18
N ALA A 71 -3.40 2.95 -9.95
CA ALA A 71 -2.04 2.60 -9.54
C ALA A 71 -1.52 1.37 -10.30
N PHE A 72 -2.38 0.36 -10.49
CA PHE A 72 -2.03 -0.83 -11.26
C PHE A 72 -1.74 -0.49 -12.73
N ALA A 73 -2.55 0.35 -13.36
CA ALA A 73 -2.35 0.77 -14.76
C ALA A 73 -1.08 1.60 -14.98
N GLN A 74 -0.61 2.35 -13.99
CA GLN A 74 0.63 3.13 -14.06
C GLN A 74 1.90 2.28 -13.90
N ALA A 75 1.78 1.12 -13.27
CA ALA A 75 2.89 0.21 -13.02
C ALA A 75 3.03 -0.89 -14.09
N GLN A 76 2.19 -0.85 -15.14
CA GLN A 76 2.35 -1.63 -16.39
C GLN A 76 3.07 -0.80 -17.45
#